data_AF-A0A4R8G7B0-F1
#
_entry.id   AF-A0A4R8G7B0-F1
#
_cell.length_a   1.000
_cell.length_b   1.000
_cell.length_c   1.000
_cell.angle_alpha   90.00
_cell.angle_beta   90.00
_cell.angle_gamma   90.00
#
_symmetry.space_group_name_H-M   'P 1'
#
loop_
_entity.id
_entity.type
_entity.pdbx_description
1 polymer ?
#
loop_
_entity_poly.entity_id
_entity_poly.type
_entity_poly.pdbx_seq_one_letter_code
_entity_poly.pdbx_strand_id
1 'polypeptide(L)'
;MGYSQEYVENMTRLHQALRDNPRTWIQLVKGPDQLCEKYPNSGEYHCEHHDIYERDAIILEKIGLKIGQILYWKDIEANIQKYALPSDIHTVCETCSWRSYGVCEEGIQDILAGKGLKEVK
;
A
#
# COMPACT_ATOMS: atom_id res chain seq x y z
N MET A 1 15.03 -0.02 7.12
CA MET A 1 13.97 0.52 8.00
C MET A 1 13.69 -0.41 9.19
N GLY A 2 14.70 -0.94 9.89
CA GLY A 2 14.49 -1.70 11.14
C GLY A 2 13.73 -3.04 11.06
N TYR A 3 13.21 -3.45 9.89
CA TYR A 3 12.50 -4.72 9.73
C TYR A 3 13.43 -5.93 9.67
N SER A 4 12.89 -7.10 10.07
CA SER A 4 13.58 -8.38 9.93
C SER A 4 13.82 -8.72 8.45
N GLN A 5 14.85 -9.52 8.19
CA GLN A 5 15.14 -10.00 6.84
C GLN A 5 13.94 -10.74 6.22
N GLU A 6 13.29 -11.62 6.98
CA GLU A 6 12.10 -12.36 6.52
C GLU A 6 10.93 -11.44 6.13
N TYR A 7 10.74 -10.33 6.85
CA TYR A 7 9.72 -9.35 6.51
C TYR A 7 10.03 -8.65 5.18
N VAL A 8 11.28 -8.23 5.01
CA VAL A 8 11.73 -7.61 3.76
C VAL A 8 11.59 -8.58 2.59
N GLU A 9 12.00 -9.84 2.75
CA GLU A 9 11.87 -10.87 1.70
C GLU A 9 10.40 -11.13 1.31
N ASN A 10 9.49 -11.20 2.28
CA ASN A 10 8.06 -11.36 1.99
C ASN A 10 7.48 -10.18 1.22
N MET A 11 7.79 -8.95 1.66
CA MET A 11 7.34 -7.72 1.00
C MET A 11 7.88 -7.63 -0.42
N THR A 12 9.18 -7.89 -0.62
CA THR A 12 9.83 -7.89 -1.94
C THR A 12 9.17 -8.89 -2.88
N ARG A 13 8.92 -10.12 -2.41
CA ARG A 13 8.26 -11.16 -3.20
C ARG A 13 6.85 -10.75 -3.65
N LEU A 14 6.03 -10.22 -2.74
CA LEU A 14 4.67 -9.78 -3.05
C LEU A 14 4.68 -8.58 -4.02
N HIS A 15 5.56 -7.62 -3.76
CA HIS A 15 5.74 -6.44 -4.59
C HIS A 15 6.13 -6.82 -6.03
N GLN A 16 7.12 -7.70 -6.21
CA GLN A 16 7.54 -8.18 -7.53
C GLN A 16 6.42 -8.96 -8.22
N ALA A 17 5.70 -9.83 -7.50
CA ALA A 17 4.59 -10.60 -8.07
C ALA A 17 3.49 -9.70 -8.66
N LEU A 18 3.13 -8.61 -7.97
CA LEU A 18 2.13 -7.64 -8.46
C LEU A 18 2.64 -6.84 -9.66
N ARG A 19 3.90 -6.41 -9.62
CA ARG A 19 4.56 -5.69 -10.74
C ARG A 19 4.58 -6.55 -12.00
N ASP A 20 4.99 -7.80 -11.89
CA ASP A 20 5.17 -8.70 -13.03
C ASP A 20 3.83 -9.26 -13.55
N ASN A 21 2.83 -9.40 -12.66
CA ASN A 21 1.53 -9.97 -12.99
C ASN A 21 0.39 -9.02 -12.62
N PRO A 22 0.13 -7.98 -13.44
CA PRO A 22 -0.93 -7.01 -13.19
C PRO A 22 -2.36 -7.59 -13.25
N ARG A 23 -2.52 -8.83 -13.71
CA ARG A 23 -3.77 -9.62 -13.66
C ARG A 23 -3.87 -10.51 -12.42
N THR A 24 -3.08 -10.25 -11.38
CA THR A 24 -3.23 -10.92 -10.09
C THR A 24 -4.54 -10.47 -9.44
N TRP A 25 -5.32 -11.42 -8.95
CA TRP A 25 -6.53 -11.14 -8.17
C TRP A 25 -6.16 -10.66 -6.77
N ILE A 26 -6.76 -9.56 -6.34
CA ILE A 26 -6.58 -8.96 -5.02
C ILE A 26 -7.94 -8.90 -4.33
N GLN A 27 -7.98 -9.38 -3.09
CA GLN A 27 -9.10 -9.17 -2.20
C GLN A 27 -8.74 -8.03 -1.23
N LEU A 28 -9.55 -6.98 -1.21
CA LEU A 28 -9.38 -5.90 -0.24
C LEU A 28 -9.94 -6.35 1.11
N VAL A 29 -9.08 -6.47 2.12
CA VAL A 29 -9.46 -6.88 3.48
C VAL A 29 -9.25 -5.74 4.45
N LYS A 30 -10.03 -5.73 5.54
CA LYS A 30 -9.78 -4.82 6.65
C LYS A 30 -8.89 -5.53 7.67
N GLY A 31 -7.75 -4.94 7.99
CA GLY A 31 -6.81 -5.48 8.97
C GLY A 31 -5.61 -6.17 8.32
N PRO A 32 -4.89 -7.00 9.09
CA PRO A 32 -3.64 -7.61 8.65
C PRO A 32 -3.84 -8.47 7.39
N ASP A 33 -2.91 -8.35 6.44
CA ASP A 33 -2.94 -9.09 5.19
C ASP A 33 -1.61 -9.83 4.93
N GLN A 34 -1.39 -10.26 3.68
CA GLN A 34 -0.20 -10.99 3.28
C GLN A 34 1.09 -10.18 3.42
N LEU A 35 1.05 -8.85 3.38
CA LEU A 35 2.22 -7.98 3.60
C LEU A 35 2.75 -8.16 5.03
N CYS A 36 1.83 -8.31 5.99
CA CYS A 36 2.15 -8.37 7.41
C CYS A 36 2.53 -9.77 7.92
N GLU A 37 2.47 -10.81 7.09
CA GLU A 37 2.63 -12.23 7.49
C GLU A 37 3.94 -12.51 8.26
N LYS A 38 5.01 -11.76 7.96
CA LYS A 38 6.34 -11.90 8.57
C LYS A 38 6.71 -10.74 9.49
N TYR A 39 5.73 -9.92 9.89
CA TYR A 39 5.99 -8.79 10.78
C TYR A 39 6.42 -9.29 12.17
N PRO A 40 7.53 -8.77 12.74
CA PRO A 40 7.97 -9.18 14.06
C PRO A 40 6.96 -8.76 15.12
N ASN A 41 6.30 -9.73 15.76
CA ASN A 41 5.26 -9.49 16.76
C ASN A 41 5.84 -9.25 18.18
N SER A 42 6.86 -8.39 18.28
CA SER A 42 7.62 -8.16 19.52
C SER A 42 7.12 -6.99 20.37
N GLY A 43 5.91 -6.47 20.10
CA GLY A 43 5.34 -5.28 20.74
C GLY A 43 3.89 -5.03 20.29
N GLU A 44 3.41 -3.79 20.40
CA GLU A 44 2.12 -3.40 19.81
C GLU A 44 2.12 -3.67 18.30
N TYR A 45 1.06 -4.32 17.81
CA TYR A 45 0.99 -4.73 16.42
C TYR A 45 0.69 -3.52 15.52
N HIS A 46 1.55 -3.28 14.52
CA HIS A 46 1.50 -2.03 13.75
C HIS A 46 0.15 -1.78 13.05
N CYS A 47 -0.54 -2.81 12.56
CA CYS A 47 -1.87 -2.65 11.92
C CYS A 47 -2.98 -2.28 12.91
N GLU A 48 -2.77 -2.49 14.21
CA GLU A 48 -3.78 -2.19 15.24
C GLU A 48 -3.70 -0.75 15.75
N HIS A 49 -2.73 0.04 15.28
CA HIS A 49 -2.73 1.47 15.54
C HIS A 49 -3.99 2.13 14.95
N HIS A 50 -4.71 2.87 15.79
CA HIS A 50 -6.00 3.48 15.44
C HIS A 50 -5.98 4.28 14.13
N ASP A 51 -4.89 5.01 13.89
CA ASP A 51 -4.69 5.82 12.69
C ASP A 51 -4.68 5.00 11.40
N ILE A 52 -4.29 3.71 11.43
CA ILE A 52 -4.16 2.89 10.22
C ILE A 52 -5.53 2.66 9.56
N TYR A 53 -6.52 2.23 10.34
CA TYR A 53 -7.86 1.97 9.80
C TYR A 53 -8.57 3.22 9.29
N GLU A 54 -8.30 4.38 9.90
CA GLU A 54 -8.84 5.66 9.44
C GLU A 54 -8.20 6.05 8.10
N ARG A 55 -6.87 5.94 7.99
CA ARG A 55 -6.14 6.20 6.75
C ARG A 55 -6.59 5.30 5.60
N ASP A 56 -6.75 4.01 5.88
CA ASP A 56 -7.23 3.03 4.92
C ASP A 56 -8.64 3.40 4.42
N ALA A 57 -9.53 3.79 5.32
CA ALA A 57 -10.88 4.21 4.94
C ALA A 57 -10.87 5.46 4.05
N ILE A 58 -10.09 6.48 4.42
CA ILE A 58 -9.99 7.73 3.66
C ILE A 58 -9.46 7.47 2.25
N ILE A 59 -8.38 6.70 2.09
CA ILE A 59 -7.81 6.46 0.78
C ILE A 59 -8.70 5.57 -0.09
N LEU A 60 -9.34 4.55 0.49
CA LEU A 60 -10.29 3.68 -0.23
C LEU A 60 -11.50 4.47 -0.73
N GLU A 61 -12.08 5.33 0.10
CA GLU A 61 -13.17 6.21 -0.30
C GLU A 61 -12.74 7.12 -1.46
N LYS A 62 -11.56 7.76 -1.33
CA LYS A 62 -11.00 8.65 -2.35
C LYS A 62 -10.84 7.95 -3.71
N ILE A 63 -10.29 6.74 -3.74
CA ILE A 63 -10.03 5.99 -4.98
C ILE A 63 -11.21 5.10 -5.41
N GLY A 64 -12.36 5.20 -4.73
CA GLY A 64 -13.59 4.51 -5.11
C GLY A 64 -13.55 2.98 -4.90
N LEU A 65 -12.76 2.51 -3.94
CA LEU A 65 -12.63 1.10 -3.59
C LEU A 65 -13.29 0.80 -2.23
N LYS A 66 -13.64 -0.47 -2.01
CA LYS A 66 -14.34 -0.93 -0.81
C LYS A 66 -13.77 -2.25 -0.33
N ILE A 67 -13.70 -2.39 1.00
CA ILE A 67 -13.38 -3.67 1.65
C ILE A 67 -14.35 -4.76 1.18
N GLY A 68 -13.82 -5.95 0.92
CA GLY A 68 -14.53 -7.11 0.40
C GLY A 68 -14.54 -7.22 -1.13
N GLN A 69 -14.11 -6.18 -1.86
CA GLN A 69 -13.98 -6.28 -3.32
C GLN A 69 -12.87 -7.24 -3.72
N ILE A 70 -13.11 -7.94 -4.84
CA ILE A 70 -12.13 -8.78 -5.53
C ILE A 70 -11.96 -8.23 -6.94
N LEU A 71 -10.74 -7.80 -7.26
CA LEU A 71 -10.41 -7.12 -8.52
C LEU A 71 -8.97 -7.41 -8.94
N TYR A 72 -8.61 -7.11 -10.18
CA TYR A 72 -7.23 -7.24 -10.61
C TYR A 72 -6.36 -6.10 -10.08
N TRP A 73 -5.08 -6.37 -9.84
CA TRP A 73 -4.09 -5.34 -9.46
C TRP A 73 -4.11 -4.14 -10.41
N LYS A 74 -4.13 -4.38 -11.73
CA LYS A 74 -4.23 -3.31 -12.74
C LYS A 74 -5.46 -2.39 -12.58
N ASP A 75 -6.56 -2.92 -12.04
CA ASP A 75 -7.80 -2.15 -11.86
C ASP A 75 -7.66 -1.26 -10.61
N ILE A 76 -6.93 -1.71 -9.60
CA ILE A 76 -6.52 -0.88 -8.46
C ILE A 76 -5.59 0.25 -8.93
N GLU A 77 -4.57 -0.07 -9.74
CA GLU A 77 -3.68 0.94 -10.33
C GLU A 77 -4.46 1.97 -11.15
N ALA A 78 -5.42 1.53 -11.97
CA ALA A 78 -6.27 2.43 -12.75
C ALA A 78 -7.12 3.36 -11.87
N ASN A 79 -7.63 2.87 -10.74
CA ASN A 79 -8.34 3.70 -9.76
C ASN A 79 -7.42 4.73 -9.11
N ILE A 80 -6.21 4.35 -8.72
CA ILE A 80 -5.20 5.27 -8.19
C ILE A 80 -4.89 6.34 -9.24
N GLN A 81 -4.63 5.94 -10.49
CA GLN A 81 -4.33 6.86 -11.59
C GLN A 81 -5.44 7.88 -11.84
N LYS A 82 -6.70 7.48 -11.62
CA LYS A 82 -7.87 8.31 -11.91
C LYS A 82 -8.20 9.28 -10.78
N TYR A 83 -7.96 8.91 -9.52
CA TYR A 83 -8.54 9.61 -8.37
C TYR A 83 -7.52 10.13 -7.36
N ALA A 84 -6.32 9.55 -7.29
CA ALA A 84 -5.31 9.95 -6.32
C ALA A 84 -4.47 11.12 -6.83
N LEU A 85 -4.07 11.99 -5.90
CA LEU A 85 -3.06 13.04 -6.10
C LEU A 85 -1.88 12.76 -5.18
N PRO A 86 -0.62 13.02 -5.58
CA PRO A 86 0.52 12.87 -4.68
C PRO A 86 0.35 13.67 -3.38
N SER A 87 -0.26 14.86 -3.46
CA SER A 87 -0.55 15.72 -2.31
C SER A 87 -1.56 15.12 -1.32
N ASP A 88 -2.35 14.10 -1.71
CA ASP A 88 -3.28 13.44 -0.78
C ASP A 88 -2.51 12.80 0.39
N ILE A 89 -1.25 12.39 0.20
CA ILE A 89 -0.37 11.87 1.27
C ILE A 89 -0.20 12.87 2.40
N HIS A 90 -0.22 14.18 2.12
CA HIS A 90 -0.10 15.19 3.16
C HIS A 90 -1.28 15.21 4.13
N THR A 91 -2.46 14.84 3.66
CA THR A 91 -3.69 14.81 4.46
C THR A 91 -3.94 13.42 5.03
N VAL A 92 -3.88 12.38 4.20
CA VAL A 92 -4.11 11.00 4.64
C VAL A 92 -3.05 10.59 5.65
N CYS A 93 -1.77 10.87 5.36
CA CYS A 93 -0.65 10.43 6.18
C CYS A 93 -0.05 11.57 7.01
N GLU A 94 -0.84 12.55 7.43
CA GLU A 94 -0.36 13.77 8.12
C GLU A 94 0.55 13.45 9.31
N THR A 95 0.14 12.49 10.16
CA THR A 95 0.85 12.04 11.37
C THR A 95 1.78 10.85 11.13
N CYS A 96 1.99 10.43 9.88
CA CYS A 96 2.82 9.28 9.55
C CYS A 96 4.31 9.65 9.56
N SER A 97 5.12 8.92 10.32
CA SER A 97 6.58 9.11 10.35
C SER A 97 7.26 8.90 9.00
N TRP A 98 6.62 8.15 8.08
CA TRP A 98 7.17 7.88 6.75
C TRP A 98 6.98 9.04 5.77
N ARG A 99 6.06 9.96 6.05
CA ARG A 99 5.73 11.08 5.16
C ARG A 99 6.97 11.94 4.86
N SER A 100 7.84 12.17 5.84
CA SER A 100 9.04 12.99 5.70
C SER A 100 10.09 12.40 4.75
N TYR A 101 10.01 11.12 4.41
CA TYR A 101 10.93 10.47 3.48
C TYR A 101 10.52 10.67 2.00
N GLY A 102 9.30 11.16 1.72
CA GLY A 102 8.81 11.43 0.36
C GLY A 102 8.49 10.19 -0.50
N VAL A 103 8.84 8.99 -0.04
CA VAL A 103 8.70 7.74 -0.81
C VAL A 103 7.26 7.39 -1.19
N CYS A 104 6.27 7.77 -0.36
CA CYS A 104 4.86 7.52 -0.66
C CYS A 104 4.35 8.41 -1.81
N GLU A 105 4.73 9.70 -1.81
CA GLU A 105 4.34 10.66 -2.85
C GLU A 105 4.96 10.30 -4.19
N GLU A 106 6.24 9.92 -4.17
CA GLU A 106 6.95 9.43 -5.33
C GLU A 106 6.30 8.15 -5.89
N GLY A 107 5.86 7.23 -5.01
CA GLY A 107 5.12 6.03 -5.41
C GLY A 107 3.83 6.36 -6.15
N ILE A 108 3.03 7.32 -5.65
CA ILE A 108 1.82 7.78 -6.35
C ILE A 108 2.16 8.42 -7.71
N GLN A 109 3.22 9.24 -7.77
CA GLN A 109 3.68 9.83 -9.03
C GLN A 109 4.07 8.78 -10.07
N ASP A 110 4.75 7.70 -9.65
CA ASP A 110 5.15 6.62 -10.55
C ASP A 110 3.94 5.85 -11.09
N ILE A 111 2.94 5.57 -10.26
CA ILE A 111 1.68 4.98 -10.71
C ILE A 111 0.96 5.89 -11.71
N LEU A 112 0.87 7.19 -11.42
CA LEU A 112 0.27 8.19 -12.32
C LEU A 112 1.01 8.32 -13.66
N ALA A 113 2.33 8.16 -13.64
CA ALA A 113 3.16 8.14 -14.84
C ALA A 113 3.11 6.82 -15.62
N GLY A 114 2.33 5.83 -15.14
CA GLY A 114 2.21 4.52 -15.77
C GLY A 114 3.42 3.61 -15.60
N LYS A 115 4.32 3.92 -14.66
CA LYS A 115 5.52 3.10 -14.38
C LYS A 115 5.22 1.87 -13.52
N GLY A 116 4.05 1.84 -12.87
CA GLY A 116 3.65 0.80 -11.93
C GLY A 116 4.49 0.84 -10.65
N LEU A 117 4.40 -0.25 -9.88
CA LEU A 117 5.20 -0.45 -8.67
C LEU A 117 6.70 -0.49 -8.97
N LYS A 118 7.57 0.16 -8.18
CA LYS A 118 9.03 0.27 -8.47
C LYS A 118 9.77 -1.07 -8.57
N GLU A 119 10.82 -1.14 -9.38
CA GLU A 119 11.70 -2.31 -9.31
C GLU A 119 12.48 -2.31 -7.99
N VAL A 120 12.25 -3.34 -7.17
CA VAL A 120 12.94 -3.56 -5.90
C VAL A 120 13.94 -4.70 -6.08
N LYS A 121 15.21 -4.45 -5.75
CA LYS A 121 16.30 -5.42 -5.82
C LYS A 121 16.47 -6.13 -4.48
#